data_AF-A0A4Q3DWX3-F1
#
_entry.id   AF-A0A4Q3DWX3-F1
#
_cell.length_a   1.000
_cell.length_b   1.000
_cell.length_c   1.000
_cell.angle_alpha   90.00
_cell.angle_beta   90.00
_cell.angle_gamma   90.00
#
_symmetry.space_group_name_H-M   'P 1'
#
loop_
_entity.id
_entity.type
_entity.pdbx_description
1 polymer ?
#
loop_
_entity_poly.entity_id
_entity_poly.type
_entity_poly.pdbx_seq_one_letter_code
_entity_poly.pdbx_strand_id
1 'polypeptide(L)'
;MKILTAAAVALLLQTGISTVAQAQALNNNPLSDIRVRQAIAHAIDRNLIVESVFGGYAVPAIGMLPNGPFKSPNLNAYEYDPDKARALLAEAGWKNGDSLEFVYYYDDQITADLMSVIQAQLGDVGINMTYNLIVGDVAKTLNSIPADPKGKSVVNWDMAYGARAAMVMQEYFNDYATGKASADGFPGSPELDALILESNTATDPEVAKATLMKIDEYINANMLTLPLYYQQLMSVESDRLNRNGGPYGNDQFNYDWDVHAWTVTPDANGKHILYTNGAPFDYFENPWVNLGLWAGNKFIWAHMLGAKPFLDGITSGDIAEAYEMSEDGKTLTFTLREGMKWHDGEPITVDDVTFSLAYALKTPNLHGIVASVLNGMEGAADYVSGAATSVSGISSEGNKITLKFTAPNANTLIAFTQWGPFPKKYFENVDPTLVQQSEFWQKPVGSGPFKVEEAKFGDFSSFVPFDDYYEGKPKIDQIIAWASADGDVNMVKNAAANRIDFAVTKVVSDIEAIKALPHMRMTPLDIPYTRMLWFQMYDQ
;
A
#
# COMPACT_ATOMS: atom_id res chain seq x y z
N MET A 1 19.61 -42.77 2.24
CA MET A 1 18.65 -43.05 3.33
C MET A 1 18.04 -41.70 3.73
N LYS A 2 17.31 -41.03 2.82
CA LYS A 2 15.85 -41.09 2.62
C LYS A 2 15.05 -40.87 3.91
N ILE A 3 14.38 -39.71 3.95
CA ILE A 3 13.02 -39.49 4.45
C ILE A 3 12.84 -39.82 5.94
N LEU A 4 12.88 -38.81 6.83
CA LEU A 4 12.17 -38.78 8.12
C LEU A 4 12.64 -37.55 8.93
N THR A 5 12.13 -36.36 8.61
CA THR A 5 12.08 -35.24 9.59
C THR A 5 11.11 -34.12 9.22
N ALA A 6 10.67 -34.01 7.95
CA ALA A 6 9.66 -33.02 7.54
C ALA A 6 8.19 -33.45 7.78
N ALA A 7 7.93 -34.68 8.25
CA ALA A 7 6.58 -35.25 8.32
C ALA A 7 5.79 -34.96 9.62
N ALA A 8 6.42 -34.35 10.64
CA ALA A 8 5.75 -34.13 11.93
C ALA A 8 4.99 -32.80 12.04
N VAL A 9 5.29 -31.81 11.18
CA VAL A 9 4.58 -30.51 11.16
C VAL A 9 3.51 -30.47 10.07
N ALA A 10 3.64 -31.31 9.02
CA ALA A 10 2.67 -31.38 7.93
C ALA A 10 1.42 -32.24 8.21
N LEU A 11 1.38 -32.98 9.33
CA LEU A 11 0.28 -33.92 9.63
C LEU A 11 -0.91 -33.31 10.39
N LEU A 12 -0.90 -32.00 10.65
CA LEU A 12 -2.03 -31.27 11.26
C LEU A 12 -2.89 -30.50 10.24
N LEU A 13 -2.54 -30.51 8.94
CA LEU A 13 -3.25 -29.78 7.88
C LEU A 13 -4.15 -30.65 6.99
N GLN A 14 -4.41 -31.91 7.37
CA GLN A 14 -5.38 -32.77 6.69
C GLN A 14 -6.53 -33.18 7.63
N THR A 15 -7.32 -32.20 8.04
CA THR A 15 -8.74 -32.44 8.34
C THR A 15 -9.55 -31.35 7.67
N GLY A 16 -9.86 -31.57 6.39
CA GLY A 16 -11.01 -30.92 5.77
C GLY A 16 -12.25 -31.38 6.51
N ILE A 17 -12.74 -30.51 7.38
CA ILE A 17 -14.13 -30.15 7.69
C ILE A 17 -13.93 -29.04 8.73
N SER A 18 -14.19 -27.80 8.32
CA SER A 18 -14.54 -26.75 9.27
C SER A 18 -15.70 -27.30 10.08
N THR A 19 -15.40 -27.80 11.28
CA THR A 19 -16.44 -27.92 12.27
C THR A 19 -16.87 -26.49 12.53
N VAL A 20 -17.99 -26.10 11.94
CA VAL A 20 -18.83 -25.02 12.45
C VAL A 20 -19.19 -25.46 13.87
N ALA A 21 -18.26 -25.27 14.81
CA ALA A 21 -18.53 -25.34 16.23
C ALA A 21 -19.69 -24.38 16.41
N GLN A 22 -20.83 -24.93 16.85
CA GLN A 22 -22.14 -24.28 16.91
C GLN A 22 -22.02 -22.76 17.03
N ALA A 23 -22.30 -22.05 15.93
CA ALA A 23 -22.26 -20.60 15.88
C ALA A 23 -23.20 -20.05 16.97
N GLN A 24 -22.61 -19.58 18.06
CA GLN A 24 -23.27 -18.91 19.16
C GLN A 24 -22.53 -17.60 19.41
N ALA A 25 -23.26 -16.58 19.86
CA ALA A 25 -22.67 -15.34 20.31
C ALA A 25 -21.55 -15.61 21.33
N LEU A 26 -20.40 -14.94 21.15
CA LEU A 26 -19.27 -15.09 22.06
C LEU A 26 -19.47 -14.27 23.34
N ASN A 27 -20.31 -13.23 23.30
CA ASN A 27 -20.66 -12.35 24.41
C ASN A 27 -22.04 -11.69 24.17
N ASN A 28 -22.39 -10.63 24.92
CA ASN A 28 -23.71 -9.98 24.79
C ASN A 28 -23.84 -9.06 23.57
N ASN A 29 -22.72 -8.71 22.93
CA ASN A 29 -22.73 -7.94 21.69
C ASN A 29 -23.28 -8.85 20.57
N PRO A 30 -24.36 -8.45 19.86
CA PRO A 30 -24.95 -9.28 18.81
C PRO A 30 -23.98 -9.50 17.63
N LEU A 31 -23.07 -8.57 17.38
CA LEU A 31 -22.04 -8.72 16.35
C LEU A 31 -20.95 -9.72 16.75
N SER A 32 -20.95 -10.25 17.98
CA SER A 32 -20.10 -11.39 18.33
C SER A 32 -20.59 -12.71 17.70
N ASP A 33 -21.88 -12.80 17.32
CA ASP A 33 -22.42 -13.94 16.57
C ASP A 33 -22.16 -13.79 15.07
N ILE A 34 -21.44 -14.75 14.50
CA ILE A 34 -21.09 -14.74 13.07
C ILE A 34 -22.32 -14.71 12.16
N ARG A 35 -23.45 -15.29 12.58
CA ARG A 35 -24.67 -15.33 11.76
C ARG A 35 -25.25 -13.94 11.56
N VAL A 36 -25.14 -13.05 12.55
CA VAL A 36 -25.56 -11.65 12.42
C VAL A 36 -24.67 -10.93 11.40
N ARG A 37 -23.35 -11.12 11.45
CA ARG A 37 -22.42 -10.52 10.48
C ARG A 37 -22.61 -11.06 9.06
N GLN A 38 -22.88 -12.36 8.92
CA GLN A 38 -23.23 -12.98 7.65
C GLN A 38 -24.59 -12.48 7.11
N ALA A 39 -25.56 -12.22 7.99
CA ALA A 39 -26.82 -11.62 7.59
C ALA A 39 -26.63 -10.20 7.05
N ILE A 40 -25.81 -9.38 7.72
CA ILE A 40 -25.42 -8.05 7.24
C ILE A 40 -24.76 -8.16 5.85
N ALA A 41 -23.86 -9.12 5.67
CA ALA A 41 -23.19 -9.35 4.39
C ALA A 41 -24.16 -9.72 3.25
N HIS A 42 -25.19 -10.53 3.53
CA HIS A 42 -26.24 -10.91 2.58
C HIS A 42 -27.30 -9.81 2.37
N ALA A 43 -27.47 -8.90 3.33
CA ALA A 43 -28.41 -7.79 3.24
C ALA A 43 -27.89 -6.64 2.36
N ILE A 44 -26.57 -6.55 2.14
CA ILE A 44 -25.96 -5.45 1.40
C ILE A 44 -25.76 -5.82 -0.08
N ASP A 45 -26.39 -5.05 -0.97
CA ASP A 45 -26.18 -5.17 -2.42
C ASP A 45 -24.97 -4.32 -2.85
N ARG A 46 -23.80 -4.97 -2.89
CA ARG A 46 -22.53 -4.34 -3.30
C ARG A 46 -22.56 -3.90 -4.77
N ASN A 47 -23.29 -4.60 -5.65
CA ASN A 47 -23.40 -4.22 -7.06
C ASN A 47 -24.18 -2.91 -7.19
N LEU A 48 -25.34 -2.82 -6.53
CA LEU A 48 -26.13 -1.60 -6.50
C LEU A 48 -25.36 -0.42 -5.91
N ILE A 49 -24.58 -0.63 -4.84
CA ILE A 49 -23.70 0.40 -4.29
C ILE A 49 -22.72 0.90 -5.35
N VAL A 50 -22.00 -0.01 -6.02
CA VAL A 50 -21.02 0.36 -7.06
C VAL A 50 -21.67 1.13 -8.21
N GLU A 51 -22.84 0.69 -8.66
CA GLU A 51 -23.57 1.32 -9.76
C GLU A 51 -24.15 2.68 -9.39
N SER A 52 -24.86 2.77 -8.26
CA SER A 52 -25.64 3.95 -7.89
C SER A 52 -24.84 5.03 -7.17
N VAL A 53 -23.84 4.66 -6.38
CA VAL A 53 -23.05 5.59 -5.56
C VAL A 53 -21.75 5.97 -6.26
N PHE A 54 -21.10 5.01 -6.92
CA PHE A 54 -19.77 5.20 -7.54
C PHE A 54 -19.82 5.26 -9.07
N GLY A 55 -21.00 5.21 -9.69
CA GLY A 55 -21.15 5.31 -11.16
C GLY A 55 -20.45 4.19 -11.94
N GLY A 56 -20.20 3.04 -11.29
CA GLY A 56 -19.43 1.93 -11.86
C GLY A 56 -17.91 2.09 -11.79
N TYR A 57 -17.37 3.08 -11.07
CA TYR A 57 -15.92 3.34 -10.94
C TYR A 57 -15.29 2.67 -9.71
N ALA A 58 -15.83 1.52 -9.31
CA ALA A 58 -15.33 0.66 -8.26
C ALA A 58 -15.66 -0.80 -8.62
N VAL A 59 -15.07 -1.77 -7.91
CA VAL A 59 -15.36 -3.20 -8.13
C VAL A 59 -15.99 -3.79 -6.87
N PRO A 60 -17.14 -4.48 -6.95
CA PRO A 60 -17.73 -5.18 -5.80
C PRO A 60 -16.74 -6.16 -5.17
N ALA A 61 -16.62 -6.11 -3.84
CA ALA A 61 -15.66 -6.94 -3.13
C ALA A 61 -16.26 -8.29 -2.70
N ILE A 62 -15.45 -9.36 -2.81
CA ILE A 62 -15.79 -10.71 -2.32
C ILE A 62 -14.80 -11.22 -1.25
N GLY A 63 -13.82 -10.40 -0.90
CA GLY A 63 -12.74 -10.66 0.05
C GLY A 63 -11.89 -9.40 0.22
N MET A 64 -10.81 -9.50 1.00
CA MET A 64 -10.00 -8.35 1.37
C MET A 64 -9.18 -7.79 0.21
N LEU A 65 -8.86 -8.61 -0.79
CA LEU A 65 -7.95 -8.22 -1.88
C LEU A 65 -8.67 -8.15 -3.24
N PRO A 66 -8.32 -7.17 -4.09
CA PRO A 66 -8.87 -7.06 -5.44
C PRO A 66 -8.39 -8.20 -6.32
N ASN A 67 -8.93 -8.31 -7.54
CA ASN A 67 -8.44 -9.30 -8.49
C ASN A 67 -6.95 -9.08 -8.77
N GLY A 68 -6.18 -10.16 -8.76
CA GLY A 68 -4.73 -10.05 -8.89
C GLY A 68 -4.00 -11.24 -8.30
N PRO A 69 -2.66 -11.17 -8.23
CA PRO A 69 -1.82 -12.29 -7.80
C PRO A 69 -2.13 -12.74 -6.36
N PHE A 70 -2.55 -11.84 -5.48
CA PHE A 70 -2.76 -12.14 -4.07
C PHE A 70 -4.18 -12.58 -3.70
N LYS A 71 -5.12 -12.61 -4.66
CA LYS A 71 -6.52 -12.97 -4.36
C LYS A 71 -6.69 -14.46 -4.22
N SER A 72 -7.28 -14.89 -3.11
CA SER A 72 -7.67 -16.30 -2.94
C SER A 72 -8.82 -16.67 -3.92
N PRO A 73 -8.77 -17.86 -4.53
CA PRO A 73 -9.89 -18.40 -5.30
C PRO A 73 -11.00 -19.03 -4.43
N ASN A 74 -10.79 -19.21 -3.13
CA ASN A 74 -11.68 -19.98 -2.24
C ASN A 74 -12.55 -19.09 -1.34
N LEU A 75 -12.85 -17.87 -1.78
CA LEU A 75 -13.63 -16.91 -1.01
C LEU A 75 -15.13 -17.18 -1.14
N ASN A 76 -15.86 -17.04 -0.04
CA ASN A 76 -17.31 -16.95 -0.05
C ASN A 76 -17.72 -15.53 -0.46
N ALA A 77 -18.49 -15.42 -1.55
CA ALA A 77 -18.88 -14.14 -2.10
C ALA A 77 -19.92 -13.38 -1.25
N TYR A 78 -20.66 -14.08 -0.39
CA TYR A 78 -21.78 -13.51 0.39
C TYR A 78 -22.68 -12.63 -0.50
N GLU A 79 -23.17 -13.23 -1.59
CA GLU A 79 -24.04 -12.57 -2.57
C GLU A 79 -25.28 -11.95 -1.92
N TYR A 80 -25.80 -10.89 -2.50
CA TYR A 80 -27.02 -10.24 -2.02
C TYR A 80 -28.19 -11.23 -1.99
N ASP A 81 -28.70 -11.51 -0.79
CA ASP A 81 -29.78 -12.45 -0.50
C ASP A 81 -30.52 -12.01 0.78
N PRO A 82 -31.47 -11.08 0.68
CA PRO A 82 -32.19 -10.56 1.85
C PRO A 82 -33.06 -11.62 2.56
N ASP A 83 -33.46 -12.69 1.87
CA ASP A 83 -34.19 -13.80 2.49
C ASP A 83 -33.28 -14.62 3.39
N LYS A 84 -32.07 -14.94 2.92
CA LYS A 84 -31.05 -15.61 3.73
C LYS A 84 -30.60 -14.72 4.89
N ALA A 85 -30.49 -13.41 4.70
CA ALA A 85 -30.20 -12.48 5.79
C ALA A 85 -31.27 -12.57 6.90
N ARG A 86 -32.56 -12.51 6.56
CA ARG A 86 -33.67 -12.67 7.51
C ARG A 86 -33.64 -14.03 8.22
N ALA A 87 -33.32 -15.11 7.50
CA ALA A 87 -33.21 -16.45 8.08
C ALA A 87 -32.08 -16.53 9.12
N LEU A 88 -30.89 -16.01 8.80
CA LEU A 88 -29.75 -15.96 9.70
C LEU A 88 -30.02 -15.11 10.95
N LEU A 89 -30.69 -13.96 10.80
CA LEU A 89 -31.12 -13.12 11.93
C LEU A 89 -32.10 -13.86 12.85
N ALA A 90 -33.07 -14.58 12.28
CA ALA A 90 -34.01 -15.38 13.06
C ALA A 90 -33.29 -16.50 13.83
N GLU A 91 -32.33 -17.19 13.20
CA GLU A 91 -31.51 -18.22 13.85
C GLU A 91 -30.61 -17.65 14.96
N ALA A 92 -30.11 -16.43 14.79
CA ALA A 92 -29.34 -15.71 15.79
C ALA A 92 -30.20 -15.16 16.94
N GLY A 93 -31.54 -15.21 16.81
CA GLY A 93 -32.45 -14.65 17.79
C GLY A 93 -32.45 -13.12 17.81
N TRP A 94 -32.11 -12.48 16.68
CA TRP A 94 -32.17 -11.03 16.51
C TRP A 94 -33.56 -10.50 16.81
N LYS A 95 -33.66 -9.50 17.69
CA LYS A 95 -34.94 -8.94 18.10
C LYS A 95 -35.27 -7.72 17.25
N ASN A 96 -36.52 -7.67 16.82
CA ASN A 96 -37.03 -6.55 16.04
C ASN A 96 -37.00 -5.28 16.90
N GLY A 97 -36.19 -4.28 16.51
CA GLY A 97 -36.01 -3.01 17.24
C GLY A 97 -34.62 -2.76 17.82
N ASP A 98 -33.73 -3.77 17.82
CA ASP A 98 -32.32 -3.55 18.15
C ASP A 98 -31.68 -2.65 17.07
N SER A 99 -30.91 -1.64 17.51
CA SER A 99 -30.25 -0.66 16.64
C SER A 99 -28.75 -0.80 16.75
N LEU A 100 -28.05 -0.77 15.61
CA LEU A 100 -26.60 -0.70 15.56
C LEU A 100 -26.15 0.75 15.35
N GLU A 101 -25.19 1.20 16.17
CA GLU A 101 -24.54 2.50 15.98
C GLU A 101 -23.37 2.37 15.01
N PHE A 102 -23.48 3.04 13.86
CA PHE A 102 -22.46 3.06 12.82
C PHE A 102 -21.67 4.37 12.84
N VAL A 103 -20.37 4.30 12.58
CA VAL A 103 -19.54 5.48 12.47
C VAL A 103 -18.74 5.51 11.17
N TYR A 104 -18.45 6.71 10.68
CA TYR A 104 -17.60 6.94 9.51
C TYR A 104 -16.81 8.24 9.73
N TYR A 105 -15.77 8.47 8.93
CA TYR A 105 -14.88 9.62 9.11
C TYR A 105 -14.54 10.39 7.82
N TYR A 106 -15.12 9.96 6.69
CA TYR A 106 -15.04 10.70 5.43
C TYR A 106 -16.21 11.68 5.36
N ASP A 107 -15.92 12.97 5.20
CA ASP A 107 -16.91 14.06 5.22
C ASP A 107 -17.47 14.41 3.82
N ASP A 108 -17.20 13.57 2.83
CA ASP A 108 -17.67 13.74 1.47
C ASP A 108 -19.12 13.25 1.27
N GLN A 109 -19.81 13.84 0.30
CA GLN A 109 -21.21 13.53 0.02
C GLN A 109 -21.42 12.08 -0.45
N ILE A 110 -20.47 11.50 -1.19
CA ILE A 110 -20.57 10.12 -1.69
C ILE A 110 -20.60 9.14 -0.51
N THR A 111 -19.80 9.39 0.53
CA THR A 111 -19.85 8.61 1.77
C THR A 111 -21.18 8.79 2.50
N ALA A 112 -21.75 9.99 2.58
CA ALA A 112 -23.07 10.21 3.20
C ALA A 112 -24.19 9.47 2.44
N ASP A 113 -24.14 9.44 1.11
CA ASP A 113 -25.07 8.70 0.27
C ASP A 113 -24.91 7.19 0.48
N LEU A 114 -23.67 6.68 0.55
CA LEU A 114 -23.37 5.29 0.89
C LEU A 114 -23.98 4.87 2.23
N MET A 115 -23.84 5.69 3.28
CA MET A 115 -24.42 5.39 4.60
C MET A 115 -25.95 5.28 4.53
N SER A 116 -26.59 6.14 3.74
CA SER A 116 -28.04 6.14 3.53
C SER A 116 -28.51 4.88 2.79
N VAL A 117 -27.76 4.43 1.77
CA VAL A 117 -28.04 3.19 1.03
C VAL A 117 -27.89 1.97 1.93
N ILE A 118 -26.80 1.89 2.72
CA ILE A 118 -26.59 0.78 3.67
C ILE A 118 -27.70 0.76 4.72
N GLN A 119 -28.07 1.92 5.29
CA GLN A 119 -29.17 2.02 6.26
C GLN A 119 -30.48 1.45 5.70
N ALA A 120 -30.84 1.80 4.45
CA ALA A 120 -32.04 1.30 3.80
C ALA A 120 -32.00 -0.22 3.60
N GLN A 121 -30.90 -0.75 3.08
CA GLN A 121 -30.71 -2.17 2.82
C GLN A 121 -30.76 -3.02 4.10
N LEU A 122 -30.16 -2.52 5.20
CA LEU A 122 -30.25 -3.16 6.51
C LEU A 122 -31.67 -3.09 7.10
N GLY A 123 -32.36 -1.97 6.90
CA GLY A 123 -33.76 -1.80 7.29
C GLY A 123 -34.69 -2.82 6.65
N ASP A 124 -34.48 -3.15 5.37
CA ASP A 124 -35.29 -4.13 4.61
C ASP A 124 -35.22 -5.56 5.17
N VAL A 125 -34.18 -5.89 5.94
CA VAL A 125 -34.02 -7.19 6.61
C VAL A 125 -34.32 -7.13 8.11
N GLY A 126 -34.69 -5.96 8.64
CA GLY A 126 -35.06 -5.76 10.04
C GLY A 126 -33.91 -5.37 10.98
N ILE A 127 -32.80 -4.86 10.44
CA ILE A 127 -31.71 -4.27 11.23
C ILE A 127 -31.88 -2.75 11.23
N ASN A 128 -32.10 -2.16 12.40
CA ASN A 128 -32.09 -0.70 12.52
C ASN A 128 -30.64 -0.21 12.62
N MET A 129 -30.32 0.88 11.92
CA MET A 129 -28.97 1.45 11.91
C MET A 129 -29.06 2.96 12.10
N THR A 130 -28.27 3.49 13.03
CA THR A 130 -27.97 4.93 13.12
C THR A 130 -26.53 5.15 12.64
N TYR A 131 -26.22 6.34 12.11
CA TYR A 131 -24.84 6.63 11.70
C TYR A 131 -24.41 8.06 12.01
N ASN A 132 -23.14 8.22 12.40
CA ASN A 132 -22.55 9.51 12.77
C ASN A 132 -21.16 9.71 12.15
N LEU A 133 -20.90 10.93 11.67
CA LEU A 133 -19.56 11.34 11.26
C LEU A 133 -18.72 11.61 12.50
N ILE A 134 -17.59 10.93 12.64
CA ILE A 134 -16.59 11.22 13.66
C ILE A 134 -15.70 12.36 13.19
N VAL A 135 -15.44 13.31 14.08
CA VAL A 135 -14.52 14.43 13.89
C VAL A 135 -13.48 14.49 15.01
N GLY A 136 -12.32 15.11 14.75
CA GLY A 136 -11.25 15.27 15.74
C GLY A 136 -10.25 14.11 15.72
N ASP A 137 -9.99 13.48 16.88
CA ASP A 137 -9.05 12.36 16.99
C ASP A 137 -9.70 11.05 16.51
N VAL A 138 -9.83 10.94 15.19
CA VAL A 138 -10.43 9.80 14.49
C VAL A 138 -9.69 8.50 14.84
N ALA A 139 -8.35 8.54 14.86
CA ALA A 139 -7.53 7.37 15.16
C ALA A 139 -7.84 6.82 16.55
N LYS A 140 -7.90 7.67 17.58
CA LYS A 140 -8.26 7.23 18.92
C LYS A 140 -9.71 6.73 19.01
N THR A 141 -10.64 7.36 18.28
CA THR A 141 -12.07 7.02 18.37
C THR A 141 -12.40 5.71 17.65
N LEU A 142 -11.64 5.35 16.61
CA LEU A 142 -11.80 4.10 15.87
C LEU A 142 -10.90 2.97 16.41
N ASN A 143 -9.64 3.26 16.72
CA ASN A 143 -8.61 2.23 16.91
C ASN A 143 -8.26 2.01 18.40
N SER A 144 -9.16 2.33 19.32
CA SER A 144 -8.95 2.02 20.74
C SER A 144 -9.41 0.59 21.02
N ILE A 145 -8.47 -0.26 21.44
CA ILE A 145 -8.75 -1.62 21.88
C ILE A 145 -8.59 -1.76 23.40
N PRO A 146 -9.26 -2.74 24.04
CA PRO A 146 -9.08 -3.00 25.45
C PRO A 146 -7.67 -3.56 25.73
N ALA A 147 -7.10 -3.23 26.89
CA ALA A 147 -5.76 -3.72 27.27
C ALA A 147 -5.72 -5.25 27.48
N ASP A 148 -6.83 -5.84 27.92
CA ASP A 148 -7.04 -7.29 27.93
C ASP A 148 -7.86 -7.66 26.70
N PRO A 149 -7.40 -8.54 25.80
CA PRO A 149 -8.19 -9.02 24.66
C PRO A 149 -9.50 -9.72 25.04
N LYS A 150 -9.69 -10.09 26.31
CA LYS A 150 -10.97 -10.59 26.85
C LYS A 150 -11.78 -9.52 27.58
N GLY A 151 -11.28 -8.29 27.60
CA GLY A 151 -11.92 -7.13 28.20
C GLY A 151 -13.11 -6.63 27.39
N LYS A 152 -13.77 -5.62 27.94
CA LYS A 152 -14.88 -4.92 27.29
C LYS A 152 -14.37 -3.87 26.31
N SER A 153 -15.15 -3.60 25.27
CA SER A 153 -14.92 -2.51 24.33
C SER A 153 -14.63 -1.21 25.05
N VAL A 154 -13.72 -0.41 24.48
CA VAL A 154 -13.39 0.94 24.97
C VAL A 154 -13.90 2.03 24.01
N VAL A 155 -14.69 1.63 23.02
CA VAL A 155 -15.39 2.47 22.05
C VAL A 155 -16.88 2.10 22.04
N ASN A 156 -17.74 3.03 21.65
CA ASN A 156 -19.20 2.85 21.77
C ASN A 156 -19.91 2.51 20.44
N TRP A 157 -19.20 2.53 19.32
CA TRP A 157 -19.78 2.18 18.01
C TRP A 157 -19.84 0.65 17.86
N ASP A 158 -20.84 0.18 17.11
CA ASP A 158 -21.03 -1.25 16.80
C ASP A 158 -20.40 -1.62 15.46
N MET A 159 -20.50 -0.72 14.49
CA MET A 159 -19.86 -0.88 13.20
C MET A 159 -19.07 0.39 12.85
N ALA A 160 -18.09 0.29 11.94
CA ALA A 160 -17.45 1.46 11.35
C ALA A 160 -17.22 1.29 9.85
N TYR A 161 -17.39 2.35 9.07
CA TYR A 161 -17.00 2.41 7.68
C TYR A 161 -15.59 2.99 7.55
N GLY A 162 -14.73 2.25 6.87
CA GLY A 162 -13.34 2.62 6.71
C GLY A 162 -12.71 1.91 5.53
N ALA A 163 -11.39 1.91 5.53
CA ALA A 163 -10.63 1.35 4.43
C ALA A 163 -9.35 0.70 4.91
N ARG A 164 -8.94 -0.31 4.15
CA ARG A 164 -7.55 -0.78 4.17
C ARG A 164 -6.92 -0.45 2.84
N ALA A 165 -5.87 0.35 2.92
CA ALA A 165 -4.92 0.57 1.86
C ALA A 165 -3.55 0.24 2.46
N ALA A 166 -2.81 -0.66 1.84
CA ALA A 166 -1.45 -0.93 2.25
C ALA A 166 -0.52 -0.82 1.07
N MET A 167 0.70 -0.36 1.35
CA MET A 167 1.70 -0.23 0.32
C MET A 167 2.47 -1.54 0.09
N VAL A 168 2.37 -2.47 1.05
CA VAL A 168 2.77 -3.89 0.91
C VAL A 168 1.76 -4.79 1.59
N MET A 169 1.69 -6.04 1.15
CA MET A 169 0.64 -6.97 1.55
C MET A 169 0.67 -7.34 3.04
N GLN A 170 1.84 -7.34 3.67
CA GLN A 170 1.98 -7.65 5.10
C GLN A 170 1.32 -6.57 5.96
N GLU A 171 1.55 -5.29 5.66
CA GLU A 171 0.88 -4.18 6.35
C GLU A 171 -0.65 -4.26 6.22
N TYR A 172 -1.13 -4.80 5.10
CA TYR A 172 -2.56 -5.00 4.85
C TYR A 172 -3.23 -5.91 5.88
N PHE A 173 -2.51 -6.93 6.38
CA PHE A 173 -3.07 -7.95 7.27
C PHE A 173 -2.53 -7.92 8.70
N ASN A 174 -1.38 -7.28 8.95
CA ASN A 174 -0.74 -7.26 10.28
C ASN A 174 -1.61 -6.69 11.39
N ASP A 175 -2.53 -5.82 11.03
CA ASP A 175 -3.47 -5.22 11.97
C ASP A 175 -4.56 -6.19 12.45
N TYR A 176 -4.73 -7.35 11.81
CA TYR A 176 -5.60 -8.43 12.32
C TYR A 176 -4.95 -9.28 13.42
N ALA A 177 -3.67 -9.04 13.72
CA ALA A 177 -2.99 -9.75 14.80
C ALA A 177 -3.54 -9.32 16.17
N THR A 178 -3.66 -10.26 17.09
CA THR A 178 -4.17 -10.04 18.45
C THR A 178 -3.44 -8.89 19.14
N GLY A 179 -4.20 -7.94 19.68
CA GLY A 179 -3.66 -6.83 20.47
C GLY A 179 -3.05 -5.69 19.64
N LYS A 180 -3.24 -5.66 18.32
CA LYS A 180 -2.90 -4.48 17.50
C LYS A 180 -4.04 -3.46 17.57
N ALA A 181 -3.70 -2.18 17.79
CA ALA A 181 -4.70 -1.11 18.02
C ALA A 181 -5.63 -0.90 16.82
N SER A 182 -5.13 -1.17 15.62
CA SER A 182 -5.86 -1.20 14.36
C SER A 182 -6.63 -2.52 14.13
N ALA A 183 -6.69 -3.42 15.13
CA ALA A 183 -7.51 -4.61 15.10
C ALA A 183 -8.98 -4.23 15.26
N ASP A 184 -9.60 -4.03 14.10
CA ASP A 184 -11.02 -4.07 13.78
C ASP A 184 -11.86 -4.87 14.79
N GLY A 185 -12.27 -4.26 15.91
CA GLY A 185 -13.25 -4.77 16.88
C GLY A 185 -13.14 -6.26 17.29
N PHE A 186 -12.00 -6.91 17.10
CA PHE A 186 -11.86 -8.36 17.11
C PHE A 186 -10.96 -8.80 18.26
N PRO A 187 -11.43 -9.65 19.18
CA PRO A 187 -10.65 -10.14 20.31
C PRO A 187 -9.35 -10.91 19.97
N GLY A 188 -9.13 -11.29 18.71
CA GLY A 188 -7.95 -12.03 18.27
C GLY A 188 -8.20 -13.53 18.03
N SER A 189 -7.28 -14.18 17.32
CA SER A 189 -7.28 -15.63 17.10
C SER A 189 -5.86 -16.17 17.03
N PRO A 190 -5.51 -17.20 17.82
CA PRO A 190 -4.21 -17.85 17.72
C PRO A 190 -3.92 -18.43 16.33
N GLU A 191 -4.96 -18.86 15.60
CA GLU A 191 -4.80 -19.37 14.23
C GLU A 191 -4.43 -18.24 13.26
N LEU A 192 -5.11 -17.10 13.35
CA LEU A 192 -4.82 -15.93 12.53
C LEU A 192 -3.45 -15.34 12.86
N ASP A 193 -3.10 -15.28 14.15
CA ASP A 193 -1.78 -14.82 14.61
C ASP A 193 -0.65 -15.68 14.05
N ALA A 194 -0.85 -17.01 14.00
CA ALA A 194 0.13 -17.93 13.43
C ALA A 194 0.31 -17.69 11.92
N LEU A 195 -0.78 -17.48 11.17
CA LEU A 195 -0.72 -17.17 9.74
C LEU A 195 -0.04 -15.82 9.48
N ILE A 196 -0.36 -14.79 10.28
CA ILE A 196 0.28 -13.48 10.18
C ILE A 196 1.78 -13.60 10.46
N LEU A 197 2.17 -14.32 11.52
CA LEU A 197 3.59 -14.56 11.82
C LEU A 197 4.31 -15.31 10.69
N GLU A 198 3.68 -16.33 10.12
CA GLU A 198 4.20 -17.06 8.95
C GLU A 198 4.42 -16.11 7.76
N SER A 199 3.45 -15.24 7.45
CA SER A 199 3.59 -14.27 6.34
C SER A 199 4.71 -13.25 6.57
N ASN A 200 4.90 -12.80 7.81
CA ASN A 200 5.92 -11.80 8.18
C ASN A 200 7.34 -12.36 8.17
N THR A 201 7.49 -13.68 8.33
CA THR A 201 8.78 -14.37 8.39
C THR A 201 9.10 -15.15 7.12
N ALA A 202 8.18 -15.19 6.16
CA ALA A 202 8.37 -15.83 4.87
C ALA A 202 9.43 -15.10 4.04
N THR A 203 10.50 -15.84 3.69
CA THR A 203 11.59 -15.35 2.83
C THR A 203 11.38 -15.72 1.36
N ASP A 204 10.51 -16.69 1.09
CA ASP A 204 10.04 -17.07 -0.25
C ASP A 204 8.74 -16.29 -0.58
N PRO A 205 8.72 -15.47 -1.63
CA PRO A 205 7.54 -14.73 -2.06
C PRO A 205 6.31 -15.59 -2.36
N GLU A 206 6.47 -16.81 -2.89
CA GLU A 206 5.33 -17.69 -3.19
C GLU A 206 4.74 -18.29 -1.90
N VAL A 207 5.57 -18.57 -0.90
CA VAL A 207 5.09 -18.95 0.44
C VAL A 207 4.35 -17.78 1.09
N ALA A 208 4.93 -16.57 1.06
CA ALA A 208 4.29 -15.38 1.60
C ALA A 208 2.90 -15.17 0.96
N LYS A 209 2.83 -15.22 -0.37
CA LYS A 209 1.59 -15.10 -1.15
C LYS A 209 0.55 -16.15 -0.79
N ALA A 210 0.93 -17.42 -0.71
CA ALA A 210 0.01 -18.50 -0.34
C ALA A 210 -0.52 -18.32 1.10
N THR A 211 0.32 -17.86 2.03
CA THR A 211 -0.10 -17.58 3.40
C THR A 211 -1.04 -16.39 3.48
N LEU A 212 -0.78 -15.31 2.73
CA LEU A 212 -1.69 -14.16 2.63
C LEU A 212 -3.08 -14.56 2.10
N MET A 213 -3.15 -15.46 1.12
CA MET A 213 -4.43 -16.00 0.63
C MET A 213 -5.21 -16.74 1.74
N LYS A 214 -4.52 -17.52 2.58
CA LYS A 214 -5.16 -18.20 3.72
C LYS A 214 -5.65 -17.22 4.78
N ILE A 215 -4.93 -16.11 5.00
CA ILE A 215 -5.38 -15.03 5.90
C ILE A 215 -6.69 -14.43 5.37
N ASP A 216 -6.77 -14.11 4.07
CA ASP A 216 -8.00 -13.60 3.44
C ASP A 216 -9.16 -14.61 3.53
N GLU A 217 -8.90 -15.89 3.25
CA GLU A 217 -9.87 -16.98 3.45
C GLU A 217 -10.37 -17.06 4.89
N TYR A 218 -9.48 -16.94 5.89
CA TYR A 218 -9.85 -16.95 7.30
C TYR A 218 -10.74 -15.75 7.66
N ILE A 219 -10.36 -14.54 7.25
CA ILE A 219 -11.13 -13.31 7.48
C ILE A 219 -12.52 -13.44 6.85
N ASN A 220 -12.59 -13.92 5.61
CA ASN A 220 -13.83 -14.12 4.86
C ASN A 220 -14.74 -15.19 5.49
N ALA A 221 -14.19 -16.34 5.87
CA ALA A 221 -14.94 -17.43 6.48
C ALA A 221 -15.49 -17.06 7.87
N ASN A 222 -14.74 -16.26 8.64
CA ASN A 222 -15.13 -15.82 9.98
C ASN A 222 -15.89 -14.48 10.01
N MET A 223 -16.02 -13.82 8.86
CA MET A 223 -16.65 -12.50 8.70
C MET A 223 -16.13 -11.49 9.73
N LEU A 224 -14.80 -11.36 9.85
CA LEU A 224 -14.19 -10.42 10.81
C LEU A 224 -14.42 -8.96 10.40
N THR A 225 -14.51 -8.73 9.10
CA THR A 225 -14.82 -7.47 8.45
C THR A 225 -15.63 -7.78 7.20
N LEU A 226 -16.34 -6.77 6.67
CA LEU A 226 -17.13 -6.89 5.45
C LEU A 226 -16.57 -5.98 4.35
N PRO A 227 -15.77 -6.52 3.41
CA PRO A 227 -15.42 -5.82 2.18
C PRO A 227 -16.69 -5.40 1.42
N LEU A 228 -16.78 -4.13 1.05
CA LEU A 228 -17.86 -3.60 0.21
C LEU A 228 -17.41 -3.50 -1.24
N TYR A 229 -16.29 -2.83 -1.48
CA TYR A 229 -15.78 -2.62 -2.82
C TYR A 229 -14.27 -2.36 -2.81
N TYR A 230 -13.63 -2.67 -3.93
CA TYR A 230 -12.26 -2.27 -4.23
C TYR A 230 -12.29 -0.90 -4.90
N GLN A 231 -11.60 0.05 -4.30
CA GLN A 231 -11.32 1.34 -4.91
C GLN A 231 -10.28 1.12 -6.01
N GLN A 232 -10.66 1.36 -7.26
CA GLN A 232 -9.72 1.29 -8.37
C GLN A 232 -8.91 2.58 -8.48
N LEU A 233 -7.65 2.44 -8.86
CA LEU A 233 -6.81 3.53 -9.33
C LEU A 233 -6.96 3.61 -10.85
N MET A 234 -7.17 4.80 -11.39
CA MET A 234 -7.24 5.02 -12.82
C MET A 234 -5.92 5.62 -13.30
N SER A 235 -5.24 4.90 -14.19
CA SER A 235 -4.11 5.44 -14.95
C SER A 235 -4.65 6.31 -16.08
N VAL A 236 -4.35 7.61 -16.05
CA VAL A 236 -4.82 8.62 -16.99
C VAL A 236 -3.72 8.89 -18.00
N GLU A 237 -3.98 8.70 -19.27
CA GLU A 237 -3.00 8.87 -20.34
C GLU A 237 -3.56 9.68 -21.50
N SER A 238 -2.76 10.55 -22.11
CA SER A 238 -3.15 11.19 -23.36
C SER A 238 -2.86 10.28 -24.56
N ASP A 239 -3.51 10.56 -25.69
CA ASP A 239 -3.20 9.90 -26.97
C ASP A 239 -1.79 10.21 -27.48
N ARG A 240 -1.10 11.20 -26.90
CA ARG A 240 0.29 11.51 -27.24
C ARG A 240 1.25 10.49 -26.64
N LEU A 241 0.91 9.87 -25.51
CA LEU A 241 1.80 8.99 -24.75
C LEU A 241 1.80 7.55 -25.31
N ASN A 242 3.00 7.04 -25.52
CA ASN A 242 3.27 5.63 -25.80
C ASN A 242 4.30 5.09 -24.81
N ARG A 243 3.91 4.13 -23.96
CA ARG A 243 4.79 3.42 -23.01
C ARG A 243 5.79 2.48 -23.69
N ASN A 244 5.67 2.24 -24.99
CA ASN A 244 6.49 1.30 -25.78
C ASN A 244 6.52 -0.12 -25.22
N GLY A 245 5.37 -0.59 -24.72
CA GLY A 245 5.24 -1.91 -24.09
C GLY A 245 5.53 -1.93 -22.58
N GLY A 246 5.89 -0.78 -21.99
CA GLY A 246 6.07 -0.64 -20.54
C GLY A 246 4.81 -1.07 -19.77
N PRO A 247 4.98 -1.68 -18.58
CA PRO A 247 3.88 -2.31 -17.86
C PRO A 247 2.91 -1.31 -17.23
N TYR A 248 1.72 -1.80 -16.86
CA TYR A 248 0.80 -1.14 -15.94
C TYR A 248 0.91 -1.80 -14.56
N GLY A 249 0.90 -0.99 -13.51
CA GLY A 249 1.01 -1.43 -12.13
C GLY A 249 0.31 -0.50 -11.16
N ASN A 250 0.52 -0.72 -9.87
CA ASN A 250 0.10 0.27 -8.89
C ASN A 250 1.01 1.49 -8.97
N ASP A 251 0.54 2.52 -9.67
CA ASP A 251 1.28 3.75 -9.92
C ASP A 251 1.55 4.58 -8.64
N GLN A 252 1.06 4.16 -7.48
CA GLN A 252 1.45 4.72 -6.17
C GLN A 252 2.80 4.16 -5.65
N PHE A 253 3.33 3.11 -6.29
CA PHE A 253 4.60 2.48 -5.96
C PHE A 253 5.72 2.86 -6.94
N ASN A 254 6.94 2.53 -6.54
CA ASN A 254 8.11 2.49 -7.39
C ASN A 254 8.24 1.06 -7.92
N TYR A 255 7.84 0.86 -9.16
CA TYR A 255 8.08 -0.38 -9.91
C TYR A 255 8.84 -0.04 -11.19
N ASP A 256 9.23 -1.03 -11.96
CA ASP A 256 9.92 -0.78 -13.22
C ASP A 256 8.92 -0.28 -14.28
N TRP A 257 8.80 1.04 -14.41
CA TRP A 257 7.89 1.68 -15.37
C TRP A 257 8.41 1.64 -16.80
N ASP A 258 9.70 1.35 -16.98
CA ASP A 258 10.45 1.54 -18.23
C ASP A 258 10.31 2.98 -18.77
N VAL A 259 10.23 3.97 -17.87
CA VAL A 259 9.95 5.37 -18.26
C VAL A 259 11.02 5.96 -19.17
N HIS A 260 12.25 5.44 -19.12
CA HIS A 260 13.33 5.81 -20.04
C HIS A 260 12.96 5.47 -21.51
N ALA A 261 12.15 4.42 -21.72
CA ALA A 261 11.73 3.96 -23.03
C ALA A 261 10.46 4.62 -23.55
N TRP A 262 9.70 5.34 -22.70
CA TRP A 262 8.46 6.00 -23.10
C TRP A 262 8.71 7.09 -24.15
N THR A 263 7.70 7.35 -24.97
CA THR A 263 7.72 8.41 -25.98
C THR A 263 6.42 9.19 -25.96
N VAL A 264 6.48 10.46 -26.32
CA VAL A 264 5.30 11.31 -26.52
C VAL A 264 5.33 11.93 -27.91
N THR A 265 4.18 12.26 -28.49
CA THR A 265 4.16 13.02 -29.75
C THR A 265 4.92 14.35 -29.58
N PRO A 266 5.88 14.67 -30.48
CA PRO A 266 6.68 15.88 -30.35
C PRO A 266 5.87 17.16 -30.57
N ASP A 267 6.33 18.25 -29.98
CA ASP A 267 5.75 19.58 -30.18
C ASP A 267 6.09 20.15 -31.57
N ALA A 268 5.64 21.38 -31.85
CA ALA A 268 5.89 22.07 -33.12
C ALA A 268 7.38 22.29 -33.44
N ASN A 269 8.27 22.20 -32.45
CA ASN A 269 9.72 22.33 -32.59
C ASN A 269 10.42 20.96 -32.66
N GLY A 270 9.66 19.86 -32.67
CA GLY A 270 10.19 18.50 -32.69
C GLY A 270 10.61 17.96 -31.30
N LYS A 271 10.29 18.66 -30.21
CA LYS A 271 10.68 18.27 -28.85
C LYS A 271 9.65 17.35 -28.21
N HIS A 272 10.09 16.24 -27.63
CA HIS A 272 9.23 15.27 -26.92
C HIS A 272 9.06 15.73 -25.46
N ILE A 273 8.02 16.52 -25.19
CA ILE A 273 7.70 17.01 -23.84
C ILE A 273 6.53 16.20 -23.24
N LEU A 274 6.81 15.47 -22.16
CA LEU A 274 5.81 14.77 -21.35
C LEU A 274 5.27 15.72 -20.28
N TYR A 275 3.95 15.85 -20.18
CA TYR A 275 3.30 16.56 -19.10
C TYR A 275 2.72 15.59 -18.06
N THR A 276 2.86 15.89 -16.77
CA THR A 276 2.34 15.07 -15.67
C THR A 276 1.94 15.95 -14.48
N ASN A 277 1.49 15.35 -13.38
CA ASN A 277 1.24 16.00 -12.09
C ASN A 277 2.23 15.52 -11.01
N GLY A 278 2.00 15.88 -9.74
CA GLY A 278 2.82 15.44 -8.63
C GLY A 278 4.13 16.21 -8.45
N ALA A 279 4.20 17.47 -8.91
CA ALA A 279 5.28 18.36 -8.50
C ALA A 279 5.10 18.82 -7.04
N PRO A 280 6.20 19.08 -6.31
CA PRO A 280 6.14 19.53 -4.93
C PRO A 280 5.55 20.93 -4.77
N PHE A 281 4.81 21.14 -3.67
CA PHE A 281 4.28 22.45 -3.29
C PHE A 281 5.31 23.36 -2.61
N ASP A 282 6.26 22.79 -1.86
CA ASP A 282 7.26 23.56 -1.09
C ASP A 282 8.70 23.13 -1.38
N TYR A 283 8.96 21.83 -1.44
CA TYR A 283 10.28 21.24 -1.72
C TYR A 283 10.13 19.76 -2.10
N PHE A 284 11.17 19.17 -2.69
CA PHE A 284 11.18 17.73 -2.94
C PHE A 284 11.27 16.97 -1.61
N GLU A 285 10.37 16.02 -1.43
CA GLU A 285 10.40 15.11 -0.29
C GLU A 285 11.61 14.16 -0.41
N ASN A 286 12.21 13.79 0.73
CA ASN A 286 13.20 12.73 0.71
C ASN A 286 12.53 11.37 0.38
N PRO A 287 13.09 10.53 -0.52
CA PRO A 287 12.49 9.26 -0.95
C PRO A 287 12.30 8.17 0.12
N TRP A 288 12.63 8.42 1.40
CA TRP A 288 12.34 7.48 2.47
C TRP A 288 10.97 7.67 3.11
N VAL A 289 10.26 8.75 2.78
CA VAL A 289 8.94 9.07 3.34
C VAL A 289 7.81 8.39 2.58
N ASN A 290 7.87 8.37 1.24
CA ASN A 290 6.78 7.93 0.39
C ASN A 290 7.28 7.09 -0.79
N LEU A 291 6.52 6.07 -1.17
CA LEU A 291 6.97 4.95 -2.01
C LEU A 291 6.73 5.16 -3.51
N GLY A 292 6.35 6.36 -3.94
CA GLY A 292 6.22 6.65 -5.37
C GLY A 292 5.12 7.62 -5.78
N LEU A 293 4.38 8.24 -4.86
CA LEU A 293 3.27 9.14 -5.22
C LEU A 293 3.71 10.37 -6.04
N TRP A 294 4.88 10.93 -5.72
CA TRP A 294 5.36 12.18 -6.28
C TRP A 294 6.26 11.98 -7.50
N ALA A 295 6.17 12.89 -8.48
CA ALA A 295 6.99 12.85 -9.69
C ALA A 295 8.49 12.79 -9.37
N GLY A 296 8.92 13.52 -8.34
CA GLY A 296 10.30 13.50 -7.87
C GLY A 296 10.75 12.10 -7.45
N ASN A 297 9.91 11.34 -6.74
CA ASN A 297 10.27 10.00 -6.30
C ASN A 297 10.42 9.03 -7.48
N LYS A 298 9.65 9.22 -8.55
CA LYS A 298 9.69 8.37 -9.74
C LYS A 298 10.84 8.66 -10.68
N PHE A 299 11.19 9.93 -10.85
CA PHE A 299 12.11 10.34 -11.93
C PHE A 299 13.53 10.57 -11.45
N ILE A 300 13.71 10.99 -10.20
CA ILE A 300 15.00 11.45 -9.68
C ILE A 300 15.85 10.28 -9.17
N TRP A 301 15.24 9.21 -8.68
CA TRP A 301 15.94 8.15 -7.96
C TRP A 301 16.00 6.84 -8.74
N ALA A 302 17.16 6.20 -8.68
CA ALA A 302 17.28 4.77 -8.90
C ALA A 302 17.27 4.05 -7.54
N HIS A 303 16.78 2.82 -7.53
CA HIS A 303 16.63 2.02 -6.32
C HIS A 303 17.80 1.04 -6.18
N MET A 304 17.83 0.25 -5.11
CA MET A 304 18.81 -0.85 -5.07
C MET A 304 18.35 -2.01 -5.96
N LEU A 305 17.05 -2.29 -5.95
CA LEU A 305 16.38 -3.37 -6.68
C LEU A 305 15.22 -2.81 -7.51
N GLY A 306 14.87 -3.45 -8.63
CA GLY A 306 13.63 -3.20 -9.36
C GLY A 306 12.48 -4.09 -8.87
N ALA A 307 11.25 -3.68 -9.14
CA ALA A 307 10.06 -4.44 -8.73
C ALA A 307 9.06 -4.63 -9.87
N LYS A 308 8.32 -5.74 -9.78
CA LYS A 308 7.16 -5.98 -10.63
C LYS A 308 6.03 -4.97 -10.36
N PRO A 309 5.11 -4.75 -11.32
CA PRO A 309 4.14 -3.66 -11.25
C PRO A 309 3.19 -3.67 -10.04
N PHE A 310 2.99 -4.81 -9.38
CA PHE A 310 2.13 -4.96 -8.21
C PHE A 310 2.89 -5.41 -6.95
N LEU A 311 4.23 -5.22 -6.93
CA LEU A 311 5.13 -5.66 -5.85
C LEU A 311 5.02 -7.16 -5.50
N ASP A 312 4.65 -7.98 -6.48
CA ASP A 312 4.56 -9.44 -6.38
C ASP A 312 5.87 -10.15 -6.77
N GLY A 313 6.97 -9.40 -6.84
CA GLY A 313 8.30 -9.94 -7.07
C GLY A 313 9.33 -8.88 -7.44
N ILE A 314 10.59 -9.30 -7.38
CA ILE A 314 11.76 -8.53 -7.82
C ILE A 314 12.04 -8.87 -9.29
N THR A 315 12.49 -7.89 -10.07
CA THR A 315 12.80 -8.03 -11.51
C THR A 315 14.32 -8.16 -11.72
N SER A 316 15.02 -7.04 -11.80
CA SER A 316 16.48 -6.87 -11.83
C SER A 316 16.82 -5.58 -11.11
N GLY A 317 18.00 -5.45 -10.51
CA GLY A 317 18.30 -4.25 -9.73
C GLY A 317 18.83 -3.08 -10.55
N ASP A 318 18.47 -1.87 -10.11
CA ASP A 318 19.01 -0.63 -10.68
C ASP A 318 20.48 -0.47 -10.25
N ILE A 319 20.71 -0.02 -9.01
CA ILE A 319 22.06 0.21 -8.46
C ILE A 319 22.77 -1.11 -8.17
N ALA A 320 22.05 -2.14 -7.71
CA ALA A 320 22.60 -3.49 -7.58
C ALA A 320 22.36 -4.29 -8.85
N GLU A 321 23.41 -4.80 -9.51
CA GLU A 321 23.22 -5.70 -10.65
C GLU A 321 22.79 -7.12 -10.22
N ALA A 322 23.06 -7.48 -8.96
CA ALA A 322 22.67 -8.76 -8.37
C ALA A 322 22.47 -8.65 -6.86
N TYR A 323 21.67 -9.57 -6.30
CA TYR A 323 21.52 -9.76 -4.86
C TYR A 323 21.46 -11.24 -4.50
N GLU A 324 21.79 -11.56 -3.26
CA GLU A 324 21.70 -12.89 -2.67
C GLU A 324 21.11 -12.80 -1.26
N MET A 325 20.03 -13.53 -1.00
CA MET A 325 19.43 -13.68 0.33
C MET A 325 19.80 -15.06 0.88
N SER A 326 20.29 -15.12 2.11
CA SER A 326 20.60 -16.38 2.78
C SER A 326 19.35 -17.23 3.02
N GLU A 327 19.50 -18.55 3.12
CA GLU A 327 18.40 -19.49 3.36
C GLU A 327 17.60 -19.17 4.64
N ASP A 328 18.27 -18.64 5.68
CA ASP A 328 17.65 -18.24 6.94
C ASP A 328 17.00 -16.84 6.90
N GLY A 329 17.13 -16.12 5.78
CA GLY A 329 16.58 -14.78 5.57
C GLY A 329 17.25 -13.66 6.36
N LYS A 330 18.41 -13.92 6.96
CA LYS A 330 19.08 -12.97 7.87
C LYS A 330 20.26 -12.25 7.24
N THR A 331 20.70 -12.64 6.05
CA THR A 331 21.83 -12.01 5.35
C THR A 331 21.43 -11.68 3.93
N LEU A 332 21.51 -10.40 3.57
CA LEU A 332 21.31 -9.91 2.22
C LEU A 332 22.61 -9.32 1.69
N THR A 333 23.12 -9.84 0.59
CA THR A 333 24.30 -9.32 -0.08
C THR A 333 23.90 -8.70 -1.42
N PHE A 334 24.24 -7.43 -1.63
CA PHE A 334 24.15 -6.74 -2.91
C PHE A 334 25.51 -6.74 -3.61
N THR A 335 25.49 -6.88 -4.94
CA THR A 335 26.63 -6.58 -5.81
C THR A 335 26.30 -5.32 -6.60
N LEU A 336 27.06 -4.25 -6.37
CA LEU A 336 26.82 -2.97 -7.04
C LEU A 336 27.22 -3.03 -8.52
N ARG A 337 26.39 -2.42 -9.36
CA ARG A 337 26.66 -2.23 -10.79
C ARG A 337 27.85 -1.28 -10.98
N GLU A 338 28.78 -1.65 -11.85
CA GLU A 338 29.92 -0.80 -12.20
C GLU A 338 29.49 0.41 -13.05
N GLY A 339 30.18 1.54 -12.85
CA GLY A 339 30.02 2.73 -13.70
C GLY A 339 28.77 3.57 -13.45
N MET A 340 27.98 3.25 -12.43
CA MET A 340 26.84 4.05 -12.00
C MET A 340 27.28 5.46 -11.57
N LYS A 341 26.47 6.47 -11.91
CA LYS A 341 26.72 7.87 -11.58
C LYS A 341 25.50 8.55 -10.97
N TRP A 342 25.76 9.51 -10.09
CA TRP A 342 24.80 10.52 -9.69
C TRP A 342 24.57 11.53 -10.82
N HIS A 343 23.48 12.30 -10.77
CA HIS A 343 23.12 13.30 -11.79
C HIS A 343 24.16 14.41 -11.97
N ASP A 344 25.06 14.59 -11.00
CA ASP A 344 26.17 15.53 -11.05
C ASP A 344 27.45 14.93 -11.66
N GLY A 345 27.42 13.66 -12.06
CA GLY A 345 28.50 12.94 -12.73
C GLY A 345 29.47 12.20 -11.81
N GLU A 346 29.37 12.36 -10.49
CA GLU A 346 30.17 11.58 -9.55
C GLU A 346 29.76 10.11 -9.54
N PRO A 347 30.68 9.16 -9.36
CA PRO A 347 30.35 7.75 -9.28
C PRO A 347 29.51 7.44 -8.03
N ILE A 348 28.57 6.51 -8.14
CA ILE A 348 27.89 5.91 -6.98
C ILE A 348 28.84 4.91 -6.34
N THR A 349 29.10 5.05 -5.05
CA THR A 349 30.05 4.21 -4.31
C THR A 349 29.36 3.35 -3.25
N VAL A 350 30.07 2.31 -2.80
CA VAL A 350 29.69 1.53 -1.61
C VAL A 350 29.52 2.43 -0.37
N ASP A 351 30.37 3.45 -0.25
CA ASP A 351 30.30 4.41 0.85
C ASP A 351 29.00 5.23 0.82
N ASP A 352 28.50 5.61 -0.35
CA ASP A 352 27.22 6.33 -0.47
C ASP A 352 26.05 5.47 0.01
N VAL A 353 26.01 4.21 -0.42
CA VAL A 353 24.92 3.30 -0.08
C VAL A 353 24.95 2.94 1.40
N THR A 354 26.11 2.53 1.93
CA THR A 354 26.25 2.17 3.34
C THR A 354 26.03 3.36 4.27
N PHE A 355 26.49 4.55 3.89
CA PHE A 355 26.17 5.79 4.60
C PHE A 355 24.66 6.05 4.61
N SER A 356 23.99 5.98 3.46
CA SER A 356 22.55 6.25 3.34
C SER A 356 21.72 5.34 4.26
N LEU A 357 22.06 4.05 4.33
CA LEU A 357 21.37 3.08 5.19
C LEU A 357 21.54 3.40 6.68
N ALA A 358 22.76 3.72 7.10
CA ALA A 358 23.01 4.11 8.49
C ALA A 358 22.35 5.45 8.82
N TYR A 359 22.42 6.42 7.90
CA TYR A 359 21.82 7.75 8.04
C TYR A 359 20.31 7.67 8.24
N ALA A 360 19.62 6.87 7.43
CA ALA A 360 18.18 6.69 7.47
C ALA A 360 17.66 6.20 8.83
N LEU A 361 18.42 5.38 9.57
CA LEU A 361 18.05 4.92 10.93
C LEU A 361 17.81 6.07 11.93
N LYS A 362 18.41 7.24 11.70
CA LYS A 362 18.29 8.43 12.56
C LYS A 362 17.41 9.51 11.96
N THR A 363 16.84 9.27 10.79
CA THR A 363 15.97 10.24 10.11
C THR A 363 14.53 10.14 10.64
N PRO A 364 13.85 11.26 10.92
CA PRO A 364 12.45 11.28 11.31
C PRO A 364 11.56 10.98 10.10
N ASN A 365 10.33 10.53 10.37
CA ASN A 365 9.30 10.28 9.35
C ASN A 365 9.71 9.26 8.27
N LEU A 366 10.54 8.28 8.60
CA LEU A 366 10.75 7.12 7.74
C LEU A 366 9.42 6.40 7.51
N HIS A 367 9.18 5.99 6.27
CA HIS A 367 8.07 5.10 5.95
C HIS A 367 8.18 3.81 6.78
N GLY A 368 7.04 3.29 7.25
CA GLY A 368 6.95 2.16 8.18
C GLY A 368 7.71 0.90 7.70
N ILE A 369 7.59 0.56 6.42
CA ILE A 369 8.34 -0.52 5.77
C ILE A 369 9.86 -0.35 5.92
N VAL A 370 10.38 0.84 5.61
CA VAL A 370 11.82 1.14 5.66
C VAL A 370 12.31 1.08 7.10
N ALA A 371 11.57 1.72 8.01
CA ALA A 371 11.87 1.68 9.43
C ALA A 371 11.87 0.23 9.96
N SER A 372 10.88 -0.59 9.58
CA SER A 372 10.77 -1.99 10.01
C SER A 372 11.99 -2.81 9.61
N VAL A 373 12.47 -2.66 8.37
CA VAL A 373 13.63 -3.42 7.86
C VAL A 373 14.94 -2.91 8.47
N LEU A 374 15.17 -1.59 8.47
CA LEU A 374 16.43 -1.03 8.97
C LEU A 374 16.60 -1.24 10.48
N ASN A 375 15.54 -1.08 11.28
CA ASN A 375 15.60 -1.32 12.73
C ASN A 375 15.88 -2.79 13.07
N GLY A 376 15.60 -3.72 12.16
CA GLY A 376 15.88 -5.15 12.33
C GLY A 376 17.35 -5.53 12.14
N MET A 377 18.21 -4.62 11.65
CA MET A 377 19.62 -4.88 11.42
C MET A 377 20.41 -5.07 12.72
N GLU A 378 21.43 -5.93 12.67
CA GLU A 378 22.38 -6.09 13.78
C GLU A 378 23.06 -4.74 14.10
N GLY A 379 23.07 -4.35 15.38
CA GLY A 379 23.69 -3.09 15.83
C GLY A 379 22.91 -1.80 15.53
N ALA A 380 21.72 -1.88 14.92
CA ALA A 380 20.90 -0.70 14.62
C ALA A 380 20.52 0.09 15.89
N ALA A 381 20.07 -0.61 16.95
CA ALA A 381 19.68 0.02 18.21
C ALA A 381 20.86 0.72 18.91
N ASP A 382 22.04 0.11 18.90
CA ASP A 382 23.26 0.70 19.47
C ASP A 382 23.70 1.93 18.68
N TYR A 383 23.59 1.90 17.35
CA TYR A 383 23.87 3.05 16.50
C TYR A 383 22.90 4.21 16.75
N VAL A 384 21.59 3.93 16.79
CA VAL A 384 20.53 4.93 17.02
C VAL A 384 20.68 5.58 18.39
N SER A 385 20.95 4.80 19.44
CA SER A 385 21.15 5.32 20.81
C SER A 385 22.49 6.04 21.03
N GLY A 386 23.43 5.94 20.08
CA GLY A 386 24.77 6.50 20.19
C GLY A 386 25.76 5.63 20.99
N ALA A 387 25.37 4.41 21.36
CA ALA A 387 26.27 3.43 21.98
C ALA A 387 27.31 2.88 20.99
N ALA A 388 27.03 2.92 19.68
CA ALA A 388 27.96 2.59 18.61
C ALA A 388 28.06 3.71 17.57
N THR A 389 29.22 3.85 16.94
CA THR A 389 29.48 4.82 15.85
C THR A 389 29.16 4.28 14.47
N SER A 390 28.86 2.98 14.35
CA SER A 390 28.50 2.29 13.11
C SER A 390 27.47 1.19 13.38
N VAL A 391 26.80 0.73 12.33
CA VAL A 391 25.84 -0.37 12.38
C VAL A 391 26.59 -1.67 12.07
N SER A 392 26.73 -2.57 13.03
CA SER A 392 27.53 -3.80 12.85
C SER A 392 26.98 -4.76 11.81
N GLY A 393 25.68 -4.67 11.52
CA GLY A 393 25.02 -5.43 10.47
C GLY A 393 25.33 -4.93 9.06
N ILE A 394 25.99 -3.79 8.89
CA ILE A 394 26.40 -3.28 7.58
C ILE A 394 27.89 -3.52 7.38
N SER A 395 28.24 -4.23 6.31
CA SER A 395 29.63 -4.46 5.91
C SER A 395 29.78 -4.42 4.40
N SER A 396 31.00 -4.23 3.92
CA SER A 396 31.29 -4.21 2.49
C SER A 396 32.68 -4.76 2.16
N GLU A 397 32.81 -5.32 0.96
CA GLU A 397 34.07 -5.82 0.40
C GLU A 397 34.06 -5.61 -1.12
N GLY A 398 34.97 -4.79 -1.64
CA GLY A 398 34.98 -4.43 -3.06
C GLY A 398 33.70 -3.69 -3.45
N ASN A 399 32.95 -4.23 -4.44
CA ASN A 399 31.65 -3.72 -4.87
C ASN A 399 30.47 -4.42 -4.18
N LYS A 400 30.71 -5.23 -3.14
CA LYS A 400 29.66 -5.97 -2.42
C LYS A 400 29.31 -5.28 -1.12
N ILE A 401 28.01 -5.22 -0.82
CA ILE A 401 27.47 -4.76 0.46
C ILE A 401 26.72 -5.92 1.09
N THR A 402 27.02 -6.24 2.34
CA THR A 402 26.34 -7.29 3.10
C THR A 402 25.61 -6.67 4.29
N LEU A 403 24.32 -6.97 4.38
CA LEU A 403 23.40 -6.54 5.43
C LEU A 403 22.99 -7.75 6.26
N LYS A 404 23.13 -7.66 7.59
CA LYS A 404 22.75 -8.70 8.54
C LYS A 404 21.61 -8.25 9.43
N PHE A 405 20.62 -9.12 9.59
CA PHE A 405 19.40 -8.89 10.35
C PHE A 405 19.32 -9.85 11.54
N THR A 406 18.74 -9.36 12.63
CA THR A 406 18.53 -10.15 13.85
C THR A 406 17.50 -11.28 13.65
N ALA A 407 16.55 -11.07 12.75
CA ALA A 407 15.48 -11.99 12.37
C ALA A 407 15.12 -11.82 10.87
N PRO A 408 14.54 -12.84 10.21
CA PRO A 408 14.00 -12.68 8.86
C PRO A 408 12.84 -11.67 8.86
N ASN A 409 12.71 -10.93 7.77
CA ASN A 409 11.64 -9.97 7.54
C ASN A 409 11.18 -10.07 6.08
N ALA A 410 9.90 -10.37 5.86
CA ALA A 410 9.34 -10.57 4.52
C ALA A 410 9.38 -9.30 3.64
N ASN A 411 9.48 -8.11 4.25
CA ASN A 411 9.57 -6.86 3.52
C ASN A 411 10.98 -6.54 3.03
N THR A 412 12.01 -7.27 3.47
CA THR A 412 13.42 -6.87 3.24
C THR A 412 13.72 -6.54 1.78
N LEU A 413 13.35 -7.40 0.82
CA LEU A 413 13.64 -7.12 -0.60
C LEU A 413 12.80 -5.97 -1.15
N ILE A 414 11.49 -5.92 -0.84
CA ILE A 414 10.59 -4.87 -1.32
C ILE A 414 11.04 -3.49 -0.84
N ALA A 415 11.50 -3.41 0.41
CA ALA A 415 12.13 -2.25 0.99
C ALA A 415 13.12 -1.59 -0.01
N PHE A 416 14.11 -2.36 -0.48
CA PHE A 416 15.15 -1.93 -1.41
C PHE A 416 14.68 -1.64 -2.85
N THR A 417 13.41 -1.89 -3.16
CA THR A 417 12.76 -1.48 -4.43
C THR A 417 12.02 -0.16 -4.33
N GLN A 418 11.68 0.29 -3.12
CA GLN A 418 10.86 1.49 -2.93
C GLN A 418 11.67 2.72 -2.52
N TRP A 419 12.89 2.53 -1.98
CA TRP A 419 13.80 3.63 -1.69
C TRP A 419 15.07 3.68 -2.55
N GLY A 420 15.50 4.89 -2.87
CA GLY A 420 16.84 5.17 -3.42
C GLY A 420 17.82 5.65 -2.33
N PRO A 421 19.12 5.31 -2.42
CA PRO A 421 20.16 5.94 -1.61
C PRO A 421 20.43 7.39 -2.07
N PHE A 422 21.11 8.18 -1.22
CA PHE A 422 21.56 9.54 -1.55
C PHE A 422 23.08 9.64 -1.70
N PRO A 423 23.59 10.68 -2.39
CA PRO A 423 25.02 10.95 -2.44
C PRO A 423 25.51 11.45 -1.06
N LYS A 424 26.44 10.72 -0.43
CA LYS A 424 26.95 10.99 0.92
C LYS A 424 27.45 12.42 1.10
N LYS A 425 28.13 12.97 0.09
CA LYS A 425 28.77 14.29 0.12
C LYS A 425 27.82 15.44 0.51
N TYR A 426 26.52 15.30 0.28
CA TYR A 426 25.52 16.32 0.63
C TYR A 426 25.02 16.22 2.07
N PHE A 427 25.27 15.09 2.74
CA PHE A 427 24.63 14.74 4.01
C PHE A 427 25.60 14.33 5.11
N GLU A 428 26.87 14.06 4.81
CA GLU A 428 27.85 13.59 5.79
C GLU A 428 28.05 14.55 6.99
N ASN A 429 27.75 15.83 6.80
CA ASN A 429 27.81 16.87 7.83
C ASN A 429 26.43 17.44 8.20
N VAL A 430 25.34 16.79 7.78
CA VAL A 430 23.95 17.20 8.06
C VAL A 430 23.38 16.28 9.12
N ASP A 431 22.83 16.84 10.19
CA ASP A 431 22.09 16.07 11.20
C ASP A 431 20.93 15.30 10.54
N PRO A 432 20.84 13.95 10.67
CA PRO A 432 19.73 13.17 10.11
C PRO A 432 18.34 13.64 10.52
N THR A 433 18.22 14.26 11.70
CA THR A 433 16.96 14.85 12.18
C THR A 433 16.55 16.10 11.43
N LEU A 434 17.51 16.72 10.73
CA LEU A 434 17.34 17.92 9.92
C LEU A 434 17.38 17.64 8.42
N VAL A 435 17.28 16.38 8.00
CA VAL A 435 17.47 16.01 6.59
C VAL A 435 16.54 16.81 5.68
N GLN A 436 15.25 16.91 6.01
CA GLN A 436 14.24 17.54 5.16
C GLN A 436 14.41 19.07 5.07
N GLN A 437 15.17 19.68 5.98
CA GLN A 437 15.49 21.11 5.98
C GLN A 437 16.70 21.47 5.10
N SER A 438 17.39 20.47 4.54
CA SER A 438 18.54 20.71 3.64
C SER A 438 18.12 21.44 2.36
N GLU A 439 18.92 22.43 1.93
CA GLU A 439 18.74 23.12 0.63
C GLU A 439 18.86 22.15 -0.56
N PHE A 440 19.44 20.97 -0.34
CA PHE A 440 19.49 19.89 -1.33
C PHE A 440 18.10 19.59 -1.94
N TRP A 441 17.03 19.69 -1.14
CA TRP A 441 15.66 19.41 -1.60
C TRP A 441 15.05 20.49 -2.49
N GLN A 442 15.76 21.60 -2.74
CA GLN A 442 15.35 22.60 -3.72
C GLN A 442 15.66 22.15 -5.15
N LYS A 443 16.74 21.38 -5.34
CA LYS A 443 17.16 20.82 -6.62
C LYS A 443 18.02 19.55 -6.39
N PRO A 444 17.38 18.44 -5.99
CA PRO A 444 18.11 17.24 -5.55
C PRO A 444 18.90 16.60 -6.70
N VAL A 445 20.04 16.01 -6.32
CA VAL A 445 20.87 15.17 -7.18
C VAL A 445 20.54 13.72 -6.89
N GLY A 446 19.97 13.02 -7.87
CA GLY A 446 19.67 11.59 -7.75
C GLY A 446 20.45 10.75 -8.74
N SER A 447 19.91 9.58 -9.05
CA SER A 447 20.52 8.52 -9.86
C SER A 447 19.56 7.93 -10.90
N GLY A 448 18.31 8.41 -10.91
CA GLY A 448 17.24 7.95 -11.80
C GLY A 448 17.35 8.49 -13.23
N PRO A 449 16.37 8.18 -14.08
CA PRO A 449 16.42 8.50 -15.51
C PRO A 449 16.38 10.00 -15.82
N PHE A 450 15.84 10.85 -14.94
CA PHE A 450 15.76 12.29 -15.18
C PHE A 450 16.28 13.10 -14.00
N LYS A 451 16.96 14.21 -14.32
CA LYS A 451 17.45 15.18 -13.33
C LYS A 451 16.57 16.41 -13.30
N VAL A 452 16.48 17.05 -12.13
CA VAL A 452 15.72 18.31 -11.98
C VAL A 452 16.42 19.40 -12.78
N GLU A 453 15.66 20.07 -13.66
CA GLU A 453 16.12 21.25 -14.41
C GLU A 453 15.68 22.54 -13.68
N GLU A 454 14.39 22.62 -13.36
CA GLU A 454 13.77 23.79 -12.71
C GLU A 454 12.67 23.34 -11.74
N ALA A 455 12.52 24.04 -10.62
CA ALA A 455 11.40 23.89 -9.71
C ALA A 455 10.83 25.27 -9.34
N LYS A 456 9.54 25.47 -9.62
CA LYS A 456 8.72 26.57 -9.13
C LYS A 456 7.67 25.97 -8.21
N PHE A 457 8.02 25.86 -6.94
CA PHE A 457 7.20 25.23 -5.92
C PHE A 457 5.79 25.84 -5.88
N GLY A 458 4.78 24.96 -5.86
CA GLY A 458 3.37 25.33 -5.95
C GLY A 458 2.85 25.60 -7.37
N ASP A 459 3.69 25.51 -8.40
CA ASP A 459 3.32 25.64 -9.81
C ASP A 459 3.78 24.43 -10.64
N PHE A 460 5.10 24.28 -10.88
CA PHE A 460 5.63 23.16 -11.64
C PHE A 460 7.08 22.80 -11.29
N SER A 461 7.47 21.57 -11.63
CA SER A 461 8.86 21.16 -11.74
C SER A 461 9.12 20.59 -13.13
N SER A 462 10.30 20.86 -13.67
CA SER A 462 10.73 20.29 -14.94
C SER A 462 11.99 19.43 -14.77
N PHE A 463 12.05 18.37 -15.57
CA PHE A 463 13.11 17.38 -15.54
C PHE A 463 13.64 17.16 -16.94
N VAL A 464 14.93 16.89 -17.05
CA VAL A 464 15.61 16.59 -18.33
C VAL A 464 16.32 15.25 -18.23
N PRO A 465 16.55 14.55 -19.37
CA PRO A 465 17.26 13.28 -19.39
C PRO A 465 18.60 13.33 -18.66
N PHE A 466 18.89 12.26 -17.91
CA PHE A 466 20.24 11.96 -17.48
C PHE A 466 20.92 11.10 -18.55
N ASP A 467 21.84 11.70 -19.31
CA ASP A 467 22.49 11.05 -20.45
C ASP A 467 23.30 9.80 -20.08
N ASP A 468 23.79 9.74 -18.82
CA ASP A 468 24.55 8.62 -18.26
C ASP A 468 23.67 7.61 -17.49
N TYR A 469 22.34 7.63 -17.67
CA TYR A 469 21.46 6.64 -17.06
C TYR A 469 21.79 5.22 -17.55
N TYR A 470 21.78 4.24 -16.65
CA TYR A 470 22.37 2.92 -16.89
C TYR A 470 21.65 2.09 -17.96
N GLU A 471 20.35 2.33 -18.17
CA GLU A 471 19.56 1.71 -19.25
C GLU A 471 19.64 2.50 -20.57
N GLY A 472 20.45 3.57 -20.60
CA GLY A 472 20.59 4.47 -21.72
C GLY A 472 19.74 5.73 -21.58
N LYS A 473 20.09 6.73 -22.40
CA LYS A 473 19.44 8.04 -22.40
C LYS A 473 17.92 7.92 -22.64
N PRO A 474 17.07 8.49 -21.77
CA PRO A 474 15.64 8.54 -21.99
C PRO A 474 15.23 9.18 -23.32
N LYS A 475 14.14 8.69 -23.90
CA LYS A 475 13.61 9.19 -25.19
C LYS A 475 12.74 10.45 -25.08
N ILE A 476 12.29 10.79 -23.88
CA ILE A 476 11.56 12.03 -23.60
C ILE A 476 12.58 13.16 -23.39
N ASP A 477 12.47 14.25 -24.13
CA ASP A 477 13.42 15.37 -24.06
C ASP A 477 13.24 16.25 -22.81
N GLN A 478 12.02 16.29 -22.26
CA GLN A 478 11.68 17.01 -21.03
C GLN A 478 10.40 16.47 -20.40
N ILE A 479 10.37 16.43 -19.07
CA ILE A 479 9.14 16.20 -18.30
C ILE A 479 8.75 17.51 -17.61
N ILE A 480 7.46 17.87 -17.62
CA ILE A 480 6.91 18.97 -16.84
C ILE A 480 5.81 18.40 -15.93
N ALA A 481 6.06 18.42 -14.63
CA ALA A 481 5.09 18.04 -13.61
C ALA A 481 4.43 19.28 -13.03
N TRP A 482 3.09 19.32 -12.95
CA TRP A 482 2.34 20.39 -12.30
C TRP A 482 2.08 20.09 -10.83
N ALA A 483 2.04 21.13 -10.00
CA ALA A 483 1.70 21.05 -8.58
C ALA A 483 0.19 20.83 -8.43
N SER A 484 -0.21 19.58 -8.57
CA SER A 484 -1.58 19.09 -8.40
C SER A 484 -1.53 17.60 -8.09
N ALA A 485 -2.55 17.09 -7.38
CA ALA A 485 -2.70 15.69 -7.01
C ALA A 485 -4.04 15.14 -7.53
N ASP A 486 -4.34 13.88 -7.21
CA ASP A 486 -5.69 13.34 -7.45
C ASP A 486 -6.73 14.05 -6.56
N GLY A 487 -7.91 14.32 -7.11
CA GLY A 487 -8.93 15.15 -6.46
C GLY A 487 -8.69 16.66 -6.54
N ASP A 488 -7.56 17.10 -7.11
CA ASP A 488 -7.30 18.53 -7.36
C ASP A 488 -7.92 18.96 -8.69
N VAL A 489 -8.78 19.98 -8.65
CA VAL A 489 -9.40 20.59 -9.84
C VAL A 489 -8.39 21.04 -10.90
N ASN A 490 -7.16 21.38 -10.50
CA ASN A 490 -6.10 21.78 -11.44
C ASN A 490 -5.59 20.62 -12.28
N MET A 491 -5.63 19.38 -11.79
CA MET A 491 -5.29 18.20 -12.58
C MET A 491 -6.24 18.05 -13.77
N VAL A 492 -7.56 18.14 -13.53
CA VAL A 492 -8.59 18.08 -14.58
C VAL A 492 -8.46 19.24 -15.57
N LYS A 493 -8.23 20.48 -15.08
CA LYS A 493 -8.01 21.66 -15.94
C LYS A 493 -6.78 21.48 -16.83
N ASN A 494 -5.69 20.95 -16.28
CA ASN A 494 -4.47 20.72 -17.05
C ASN A 494 -4.68 19.62 -18.10
N ALA A 495 -5.40 18.54 -17.78
CA ALA A 495 -5.75 17.51 -18.76
C ALA A 495 -6.58 18.08 -19.93
N ALA A 496 -7.59 18.90 -19.64
CA ALA A 496 -8.40 19.56 -20.67
C ALA A 496 -7.57 20.52 -21.56
N ALA A 497 -6.49 21.09 -21.01
CA ALA A 497 -5.60 22.01 -21.71
C ALA A 497 -4.44 21.32 -22.46
N ASN A 498 -4.45 19.98 -22.61
CA ASN A 498 -3.32 19.19 -23.16
C ASN A 498 -2.01 19.36 -22.37
N ARG A 499 -2.12 19.60 -21.05
CA ARG A 499 -1.01 19.76 -20.11
C ARG A 499 -0.90 18.55 -19.16
N ILE A 500 -1.49 17.41 -19.51
CA ILE A 500 -1.30 16.11 -18.85
C ILE A 500 -1.25 15.05 -19.95
N ASP A 501 -0.16 14.29 -19.97
CA ASP A 501 0.03 13.09 -20.78
C ASP A 501 -0.01 11.83 -19.93
N PHE A 502 0.36 11.94 -18.65
CA PHE A 502 0.25 10.88 -17.65
C PHE A 502 -0.20 11.48 -16.31
N ALA A 503 -1.12 10.82 -15.62
CA ALA A 503 -1.49 11.09 -14.23
C ALA A 503 -2.23 9.88 -13.65
N VAL A 504 -2.58 9.93 -12.37
CA VAL A 504 -3.50 8.95 -11.76
C VAL A 504 -4.59 9.63 -10.96
N THR A 505 -5.75 8.98 -10.85
CA THR A 505 -6.82 9.41 -9.94
C THR A 505 -7.66 8.22 -9.49
N LYS A 506 -8.28 8.35 -8.31
CA LYS A 506 -9.28 7.44 -7.76
C LYS A 506 -10.60 8.16 -7.45
N VAL A 507 -10.68 9.45 -7.81
CA VAL A 507 -11.81 10.32 -7.46
C VAL A 507 -12.83 10.29 -8.59
N VAL A 508 -14.07 9.92 -8.26
CA VAL A 508 -15.17 9.74 -9.24
C VAL A 508 -15.36 10.97 -10.13
N SER A 509 -15.35 12.18 -9.55
CA SER A 509 -15.52 13.43 -10.31
C SER A 509 -14.38 13.68 -11.31
N ASP A 510 -13.14 13.34 -10.97
CA ASP A 510 -12.01 13.45 -11.90
C ASP A 510 -12.19 12.47 -13.06
N ILE A 511 -12.59 11.23 -12.74
CA ILE A 511 -12.79 10.17 -13.71
C ILE A 511 -13.85 10.57 -14.73
N GLU A 512 -15.01 11.08 -14.28
CA GLU A 512 -16.07 11.54 -15.17
C GLU A 512 -15.62 12.72 -16.05
N ALA A 513 -14.92 13.70 -15.47
CA ALA A 513 -14.46 14.88 -16.20
C ALA A 513 -13.40 14.53 -17.25
N ILE A 514 -12.44 13.66 -16.92
CA ILE A 514 -11.35 13.26 -17.82
C ILE A 514 -11.85 12.32 -18.91
N LYS A 515 -12.73 11.38 -18.58
CA LYS A 515 -13.33 10.46 -19.57
C LYS A 515 -14.14 11.18 -20.65
N ALA A 516 -14.63 12.39 -20.36
CA ALA A 516 -15.29 13.26 -21.33
C ALA A 516 -14.32 13.94 -22.32
N LEU A 517 -13.01 13.89 -22.07
CA LEU A 517 -11.98 14.46 -22.96
C LEU A 517 -11.61 13.43 -24.04
N PRO A 518 -11.82 13.72 -25.33
CA PRO A 518 -11.64 12.74 -26.40
C PRO A 518 -10.18 12.35 -26.66
N HIS A 519 -9.22 13.13 -26.15
CA HIS A 519 -7.77 12.91 -26.29
C HIS A 519 -7.15 12.21 -25.08
N MET A 520 -7.97 11.80 -24.12
CA MET A 520 -7.54 11.11 -22.90
C MET A 520 -8.14 9.70 -22.86
N ARG A 521 -7.34 8.76 -22.36
CA ARG A 521 -7.75 7.38 -22.07
C ARG A 521 -7.49 7.08 -20.60
N MET A 522 -8.33 6.21 -20.04
CA MET A 522 -8.22 5.77 -18.65
C MET A 522 -8.14 4.26 -18.59
N THR A 523 -7.15 3.75 -17.85
CA THR A 523 -6.95 2.31 -17.62
C THR A 523 -7.19 2.02 -16.14
N PRO A 524 -8.21 1.22 -15.77
CA PRO A 524 -8.42 0.85 -14.38
C PRO A 524 -7.31 -0.11 -13.92
N LEU A 525 -6.84 0.11 -12.70
CA LEU A 525 -5.80 -0.65 -12.03
C LEU A 525 -6.37 -1.19 -10.72
N ASP A 526 -6.27 -2.51 -10.56
CA ASP A 526 -6.65 -3.19 -9.33
C ASP A 526 -5.51 -3.03 -8.32
N ILE A 527 -5.73 -2.19 -7.31
CA ILE A 527 -4.77 -1.90 -6.24
C ILE A 527 -5.32 -2.40 -4.89
N PRO A 528 -4.47 -2.82 -3.93
CA PRO A 528 -4.89 -3.24 -2.58
C PRO A 528 -5.49 -2.07 -1.78
N TYR A 529 -6.69 -1.64 -2.17
CA TYR A 529 -7.44 -0.55 -1.55
C TYR A 529 -8.91 -0.98 -1.44
N THR A 530 -9.27 -1.51 -0.28
CA THR A 530 -10.61 -2.04 -0.04
C THR A 530 -11.34 -1.14 0.94
N ARG A 531 -12.56 -0.77 0.57
CA ARG A 531 -13.53 -0.06 1.42
C ARG A 531 -14.44 -1.09 2.05
N MET A 532 -14.61 -1.01 3.35
CA MET A 532 -15.18 -2.11 4.15
C MET A 532 -15.91 -1.62 5.39
N LEU A 533 -16.69 -2.53 5.97
CA LEU A 533 -17.31 -2.34 7.28
C LEU A 533 -16.55 -3.15 8.31
N TRP A 534 -16.09 -2.47 9.36
CA TRP A 534 -15.54 -3.08 10.55
C TRP A 534 -16.66 -3.41 11.53
N PHE A 535 -16.54 -4.53 12.22
CA PHE A 535 -17.49 -4.98 13.23
C PHE A 535 -16.85 -4.90 14.62
N GLN A 536 -17.56 -4.31 15.57
CA GLN A 536 -17.20 -4.39 16.98
C GLN A 536 -17.72 -5.71 17.54
N MET A 537 -16.82 -6.61 17.95
CA MET A 537 -17.13 -7.93 18.51
C MET A 537 -16.75 -8.05 19.99
N TYR A 538 -16.07 -7.07 20.57
CA TYR A 538 -15.86 -7.00 22.02
C TYR A 538 -17.22 -6.84 22.75
N ASP A 539 -17.28 -7.35 23.98
CA ASP A 539 -18.44 -7.13 24.86
C ASP A 539 -18.55 -5.63 25.17
N GLN A 540 -19.74 -5.05 25.05
CA GLN A 540 -19.97 -3.62 25.31
C GLN A 540 -20.15 -3.33 26.81
#